data_AF-A0A6H0CZS5-F1
#
_entry.id   AF-A0A6H0CZS5-F1
#
_cell.length_a   1.000
_cell.length_b   1.000
_cell.length_c   1.000
_cell.angle_alpha   90.00
_cell.angle_beta   90.00
_cell.angle_gamma   90.00
#
_symmetry.space_group_name_H-M   'P 1'
#
loop_
_entity.id
_entity.type
_entity.pdbx_description
1 polymer ?
#
loop_
_entity_poly.entity_id
_entity_poly.type
_entity_poly.pdbx_seq_one_letter_code
_entity_poly.pdbx_strand_id
1 'polypeptide(L)'
;MDWGEEFHELMLGDELRMAAYQAAVSEAVRPGDTVLDLGTGTGILARWALQAGAARVYGIDLNEKVLATAAERLAEAGFADRFIPLAGLSFDLELPERADIVISEIMGNLGDNENFSAILDDARERFLRPGGTMLPRLVDTFLVPVTAESAHAQLTGPGPEDAGGPSAFAALLAARGARDPYSLYYDVILPVSGHLSAPGLLRRYEPGGERTGPGGTPVSYDVPLAFTVQRDGVFTGFKGYFTARLSDTVALDISGDDIAGRTTSDSWKHCYLPVERPVRVRRGDRIAMTFSRRSGRDGSPFGQTYGWQGRILSGSRVVDRFAHSTGPATDLPE
;
A
#
# COMPACT_ATOMS: atom_id res chain seq x y z
N MET A 1 -9.58 -10.97 -4.22
CA MET A 1 -10.26 -9.74 -3.77
C MET A 1 -11.26 -9.41 -4.83
N ASP A 2 -12.53 -9.31 -4.48
CA ASP A 2 -13.54 -8.74 -5.36
C ASP A 2 -13.49 -7.24 -5.14
N TRP A 3 -12.95 -6.48 -6.09
CA TRP A 3 -12.92 -5.02 -6.06
C TRP A 3 -14.30 -4.49 -6.49
N GLY A 4 -15.33 -4.94 -5.76
CA GLY A 4 -16.72 -4.62 -6.03
C GLY A 4 -17.08 -3.18 -5.66
N GLU A 5 -18.35 -2.84 -5.84
CA GLU A 5 -18.87 -1.49 -5.58
C GLU A 5 -18.69 -1.07 -4.11
N GLU A 6 -18.99 -1.95 -3.15
CA GLU A 6 -18.82 -1.69 -1.71
C GLU A 6 -17.37 -1.32 -1.33
N PHE A 7 -16.38 -1.96 -1.98
CA PHE A 7 -14.97 -1.64 -1.74
C PHE A 7 -14.60 -0.26 -2.28
N HIS A 8 -15.18 0.13 -3.43
CA HIS A 8 -15.02 1.47 -3.97
C HIS A 8 -15.71 2.54 -3.10
N GLU A 9 -16.86 2.23 -2.51
CA GLU A 9 -17.54 3.13 -1.58
C GLU A 9 -16.69 3.42 -0.34
N LEU A 10 -16.03 2.41 0.23
CA LEU A 10 -15.07 2.58 1.32
C LEU A 10 -13.95 3.56 0.94
N MET A 11 -13.35 3.37 -0.24
CA MET A 11 -12.28 4.24 -0.73
C MET A 11 -12.75 5.68 -1.02
N LEU A 12 -13.98 5.84 -1.53
CA LEU A 12 -14.57 7.15 -1.82
C LEU A 12 -15.01 7.89 -0.54
N GLY A 13 -15.28 7.16 0.55
CA GLY A 13 -15.59 7.71 1.87
C GLY A 13 -14.36 8.16 2.67
N ASP A 14 -13.16 7.78 2.25
CA ASP A 14 -11.92 8.13 2.93
C ASP A 14 -11.52 9.58 2.67
N GLU A 15 -11.76 10.44 3.66
CA GLU A 15 -11.55 11.88 3.50
C GLU A 15 -10.07 12.27 3.33
N LEU A 16 -9.12 11.56 3.96
CA LEU A 16 -7.70 11.84 3.82
C LEU A 16 -7.25 11.54 2.39
N ARG A 17 -7.58 10.33 1.90
CA ARG A 17 -7.32 9.87 0.54
C ARG A 17 -7.89 10.84 -0.48
N MET A 18 -9.17 11.16 -0.36
CA MET A 18 -9.90 11.95 -1.34
C MET A 18 -9.40 13.39 -1.38
N ALA A 19 -9.19 14.02 -0.22
CA ALA A 19 -8.70 15.39 -0.16
C ALA A 19 -7.30 15.53 -0.76
N ALA A 20 -6.38 14.62 -0.44
CA ALA A 20 -5.01 14.66 -0.95
C ALA A 20 -4.97 14.47 -2.48
N TYR A 21 -5.67 13.46 -3.01
CA TYR A 21 -5.68 13.23 -4.46
C TYR A 21 -6.39 14.36 -5.21
N GLN A 22 -7.53 14.87 -4.73
CA GLN A 22 -8.20 15.99 -5.37
C GLN A 22 -7.28 17.21 -5.46
N ALA A 23 -6.56 17.55 -4.37
CA ALA A 23 -5.60 18.65 -4.35
C ALA A 23 -4.45 18.40 -5.33
N ALA A 24 -3.87 17.19 -5.35
CA ALA A 24 -2.75 16.86 -6.22
C ALA A 24 -3.12 16.89 -7.71
N VAL A 25 -4.28 16.33 -8.07
CA VAL A 25 -4.80 16.36 -9.45
C VAL A 25 -5.08 17.79 -9.88
N SER A 26 -5.72 18.60 -9.02
CA SER A 26 -6.00 20.01 -9.31
C SER A 26 -4.73 20.85 -9.42
N GLU A 27 -3.70 20.53 -8.64
CA GLU A 27 -2.39 21.18 -8.73
C GLU A 27 -1.67 20.80 -10.03
N ALA A 28 -1.71 19.55 -10.45
CA ALA A 28 -0.87 19.05 -11.55
C ALA A 28 -1.47 19.31 -12.94
N VAL A 29 -2.79 19.08 -13.10
CA VAL A 29 -3.46 19.11 -14.40
C VAL A 29 -3.60 20.54 -14.92
N ARG A 30 -3.36 20.73 -16.22
CA ARG A 30 -3.51 21.99 -16.93
C ARG A 30 -4.59 21.88 -18.02
N PRO A 31 -5.28 22.99 -18.34
CA PRO A 31 -6.20 23.02 -19.46
C PRO A 31 -5.52 22.57 -20.76
N GLY A 32 -6.11 21.59 -21.42
CA GLY A 32 -5.56 21.04 -22.67
C GLY A 32 -4.74 19.75 -22.51
N ASP A 33 -4.40 19.34 -21.29
CA ASP A 33 -3.60 18.13 -21.06
C ASP A 33 -4.36 16.85 -21.50
N THR A 34 -3.62 15.90 -22.06
CA THR A 34 -4.02 14.49 -22.16
C THR A 34 -3.58 13.77 -20.89
N VAL A 35 -4.53 13.16 -20.19
CA VAL A 35 -4.26 12.45 -18.92
C VAL A 35 -4.52 10.96 -19.08
N LEU A 36 -3.67 10.13 -18.49
CA LEU A 36 -3.94 8.71 -18.23
C LEU A 36 -4.29 8.54 -16.75
N ASP A 37 -5.49 8.02 -16.47
CA ASP A 37 -5.90 7.53 -15.16
C ASP A 37 -5.74 6.00 -15.12
N LEU A 38 -4.69 5.53 -14.45
CA LEU A 38 -4.27 4.13 -14.46
C LEU A 38 -4.75 3.41 -13.19
N GLY A 39 -5.63 2.42 -13.36
CA GLY A 39 -6.46 1.91 -12.27
C GLY A 39 -7.61 2.87 -11.99
N THR A 40 -8.37 3.26 -13.03
CA THR A 40 -9.34 4.36 -12.95
C THR A 40 -10.49 4.08 -11.98
N GLY A 41 -10.76 2.80 -11.66
CA GLY A 41 -11.84 2.40 -10.78
C GLY A 41 -13.17 3.01 -11.25
N THR A 42 -13.91 3.64 -10.33
CA THR A 42 -15.17 4.33 -10.65
C THR A 42 -15.00 5.74 -11.23
N GLY A 43 -13.79 6.12 -11.66
CA GLY A 43 -13.51 7.31 -12.47
C GLY A 43 -13.36 8.62 -11.70
N ILE A 44 -13.12 8.58 -10.38
CA ILE A 44 -13.04 9.82 -9.58
C ILE A 44 -11.82 10.68 -9.94
N LEU A 45 -10.65 10.08 -10.16
CA LEU A 45 -9.45 10.83 -10.53
C LEU A 45 -9.58 11.41 -11.94
N ALA A 46 -10.08 10.60 -12.89
CA ALA A 46 -10.47 11.05 -14.21
C ALA A 46 -11.44 12.25 -14.16
N ARG A 47 -12.46 12.21 -13.28
CA ARG A 47 -13.40 13.32 -13.09
C ARG A 47 -12.69 14.60 -12.67
N TRP A 48 -11.81 14.53 -11.67
CA TRP A 48 -11.07 15.70 -11.20
C TRP A 48 -10.14 16.26 -12.27
N ALA A 49 -9.48 15.39 -13.05
CA ALA A 49 -8.66 15.82 -14.18
C ALA A 49 -9.49 16.56 -15.26
N LEU A 50 -10.67 16.05 -15.60
CA LEU A 50 -11.60 16.69 -16.55
C LEU A 50 -12.15 18.03 -16.04
N GLN A 51 -12.41 18.13 -14.73
CA GLN A 51 -12.82 19.37 -14.06
C GLN A 51 -11.68 20.40 -14.03
N ALA A 52 -10.43 19.96 -13.90
CA ALA A 52 -9.23 20.81 -13.98
C ALA A 52 -8.90 21.27 -15.42
N GLY A 53 -9.63 20.76 -16.42
CA GLY A 53 -9.55 21.23 -17.81
C GLY A 53 -8.80 20.32 -18.76
N ALA A 54 -8.49 19.07 -18.36
CA ALA A 54 -7.93 18.08 -19.29
C ALA A 54 -8.74 18.03 -20.59
N ALA A 55 -8.05 18.03 -21.73
CA ALA A 55 -8.70 17.88 -23.04
C ALA A 55 -9.30 16.48 -23.18
N ARG A 56 -8.62 15.48 -22.63
CA ARG A 56 -9.01 14.08 -22.67
C ARG A 56 -8.40 13.30 -21.51
N VAL A 57 -9.15 12.31 -21.03
CA VAL A 57 -8.67 11.31 -20.07
C VAL A 57 -8.85 9.91 -20.64
N TYR A 58 -7.78 9.13 -20.68
CA TYR A 58 -7.85 7.67 -20.84
C TYR A 58 -7.98 7.04 -19.46
N GLY A 59 -9.02 6.26 -19.22
CA GLY A 59 -9.18 5.49 -17.99
C GLY A 59 -8.90 4.02 -18.25
N ILE A 60 -7.84 3.46 -17.66
CA ILE A 60 -7.53 2.02 -17.76
C ILE A 60 -7.96 1.32 -16.48
N ASP A 61 -8.75 0.24 -16.62
CA ASP A 61 -9.05 -0.68 -15.51
C ASP A 61 -9.20 -2.12 -16.04
N LEU A 62 -8.86 -3.10 -15.20
CA LEU A 62 -9.04 -4.51 -15.55
C LEU A 62 -10.51 -4.94 -15.41
N ASN A 63 -11.26 -4.30 -14.52
CA ASN A 63 -12.63 -4.67 -14.21
C ASN A 63 -13.62 -3.91 -15.09
N GLU A 64 -14.10 -4.59 -16.13
CA GLU A 64 -15.07 -4.03 -17.09
C GLU A 64 -16.33 -3.44 -16.43
N LYS A 65 -16.81 -4.02 -15.33
CA LYS A 65 -18.03 -3.53 -14.64
C LYS A 65 -17.78 -2.19 -13.97
N VAL A 66 -16.66 -2.08 -13.26
CA VAL A 66 -16.27 -0.85 -12.57
C VAL A 66 -15.95 0.26 -13.58
N LEU A 67 -15.31 -0.10 -14.70
CA LEU A 67 -15.05 0.82 -15.80
C LEU A 67 -16.34 1.32 -16.48
N ALA A 68 -17.36 0.47 -16.61
CA ALA A 68 -18.67 0.89 -17.09
C ALA A 68 -19.30 1.92 -16.13
N THR A 69 -19.23 1.69 -14.81
CA THR A 69 -19.67 2.67 -13.80
C THR A 69 -18.92 4.00 -13.92
N ALA A 70 -17.60 3.98 -14.19
CA ALA A 70 -16.83 5.20 -14.44
C ALA A 70 -17.34 5.96 -15.66
N ALA A 71 -17.58 5.27 -16.78
CA ALA A 71 -18.09 5.86 -18.01
C ALA A 71 -19.47 6.51 -17.79
N GLU A 72 -20.38 5.83 -17.08
CA GLU A 72 -21.70 6.37 -16.71
C GLU A 72 -21.57 7.65 -15.86
N ARG A 73 -20.80 7.59 -14.76
CA ARG A 73 -20.58 8.75 -13.87
C ARG A 73 -19.97 9.95 -14.57
N LEU A 74 -19.05 9.71 -15.50
CA LEU A 74 -18.42 10.78 -16.28
C LEU A 74 -19.33 11.31 -17.40
N ALA A 75 -20.18 10.47 -17.99
CA ALA A 75 -21.22 10.93 -18.90
C ALA A 75 -22.24 11.83 -18.19
N GLU A 76 -22.72 11.43 -17.00
CA GLU A 76 -23.61 12.24 -16.17
C GLU A 76 -22.99 13.58 -15.75
N ALA A 77 -21.68 13.60 -15.55
CA ALA A 77 -20.92 14.82 -15.28
C ALA A 77 -20.66 15.70 -16.52
N GLY A 78 -21.14 15.30 -17.70
CA GLY A 78 -21.00 16.05 -18.96
C GLY A 78 -19.65 15.84 -19.65
N PHE A 79 -18.97 14.73 -19.39
CA PHE A 79 -17.63 14.44 -19.91
C PHE A 79 -17.54 13.21 -20.82
N ALA A 80 -18.68 12.69 -21.31
CA ALA A 80 -18.74 11.52 -22.19
C ALA A 80 -17.76 11.61 -23.38
N ASP A 81 -17.68 12.77 -24.04
CA ASP A 81 -16.83 12.97 -25.23
C ASP A 81 -15.33 13.08 -24.91
N ARG A 82 -14.95 13.21 -23.64
CA ARG A 82 -13.57 13.45 -23.19
C ARG A 82 -13.00 12.32 -22.36
N PHE A 83 -13.82 11.37 -21.91
CA PHE A 83 -13.36 10.17 -21.21
C PHE A 83 -13.35 8.96 -22.14
N ILE A 84 -12.21 8.28 -22.22
CA ILE A 84 -12.04 7.09 -23.06
C ILE A 84 -11.73 5.90 -22.14
N PRO A 85 -12.72 5.04 -21.84
CA PRO A 85 -12.50 3.83 -21.05
C PRO A 85 -11.75 2.78 -21.87
N LEU A 86 -10.75 2.15 -21.26
CA LEU A 86 -9.94 1.08 -21.84
C LEU A 86 -9.90 -0.10 -20.87
N ALA A 87 -10.59 -1.18 -21.22
CA ALA A 87 -10.66 -2.38 -20.38
C ALA A 87 -9.45 -3.29 -20.62
N GLY A 88 -8.73 -3.64 -19.56
CA GLY A 88 -7.65 -4.62 -19.61
C GLY A 88 -6.46 -4.30 -18.70
N LEU A 89 -5.44 -5.14 -18.78
CA LEU A 89 -4.14 -4.88 -18.15
C LEU A 89 -3.40 -3.83 -18.97
N SER A 90 -2.84 -2.83 -18.29
CA SER A 90 -2.10 -1.74 -18.96
C SER A 90 -0.94 -2.23 -19.83
N PHE A 91 -0.33 -3.36 -19.47
CA PHE A 91 0.73 -4.03 -20.23
C PHE A 91 0.30 -4.45 -21.65
N ASP A 92 -0.98 -4.79 -21.84
CA ASP A 92 -1.53 -5.34 -23.08
C ASP A 92 -2.25 -4.29 -23.94
N LEU A 93 -2.39 -3.07 -23.43
CA LEU A 93 -3.11 -1.99 -24.09
C LEU A 93 -2.17 -1.02 -24.82
N GLU A 94 -2.68 -0.28 -25.78
CA GLU A 94 -1.93 0.80 -26.44
C GLU A 94 -2.72 2.09 -26.33
N LEU A 95 -2.02 3.22 -26.16
CA LEU A 95 -2.64 4.55 -26.24
C LEU A 95 -2.40 5.15 -27.62
N PRO A 96 -3.40 5.81 -28.23
CA PRO A 96 -3.24 6.41 -29.55
C PRO A 96 -2.29 7.62 -29.51
N GLU A 97 -2.04 8.19 -28.33
CA GLU A 97 -1.03 9.20 -28.08
C GLU A 97 -0.51 9.10 -26.64
N ARG A 98 0.68 9.65 -26.40
CA ARG A 98 1.26 9.70 -25.06
C ARG A 98 0.61 10.80 -24.22
N ALA A 99 0.41 10.51 -22.94
CA ALA A 99 -0.16 11.44 -21.97
C ALA A 99 0.85 12.49 -21.50
N ASP A 100 0.35 13.69 -21.22
CA ASP A 100 1.05 14.75 -20.48
C ASP A 100 1.22 14.35 -19.00
N ILE A 101 0.19 13.71 -18.45
CA ILE A 101 0.13 13.30 -17.04
C ILE A 101 -0.35 11.86 -16.94
N VAL A 102 0.36 11.05 -16.15
CA VAL A 102 -0.14 9.74 -15.67
C VAL A 102 -0.50 9.91 -14.19
N ILE A 103 -1.73 9.59 -13.83
CA ILE A 103 -2.26 9.62 -12.47
C ILE A 103 -2.62 8.19 -12.12
N SER A 104 -2.27 7.77 -10.91
CA SER A 104 -2.63 6.44 -10.44
C SER A 104 -2.84 6.41 -8.94
N GLU A 105 -3.78 5.57 -8.55
CA GLU A 105 -4.03 5.16 -7.19
C GLU A 105 -4.23 3.64 -7.23
N ILE A 106 -3.12 2.92 -7.05
CA ILE A 106 -3.07 1.45 -6.96
C ILE A 106 -2.10 1.04 -5.84
N MET A 107 -1.96 1.90 -4.81
CA MET A 107 -1.10 1.63 -3.67
C MET A 107 -1.86 0.80 -2.64
N GLY A 108 -1.19 -0.18 -2.05
CA GLY A 108 -1.75 -0.92 -0.91
C GLY A 108 -1.27 -0.36 0.43
N ASN A 109 -1.72 -0.98 1.52
CA ASN A 109 -1.44 -0.55 2.90
C ASN A 109 0.06 -0.51 3.28
N LEU A 110 0.90 -1.29 2.61
CA LEU A 110 2.37 -1.29 2.78
C LEU A 110 3.07 -0.54 1.62
N GLY A 111 2.33 0.27 0.87
CA GLY A 111 2.76 0.84 -0.39
C GLY A 111 2.73 -0.22 -1.49
N ASP A 112 3.81 -0.96 -1.67
CA ASP A 112 4.05 -1.77 -2.89
C ASP A 112 3.40 -3.16 -2.87
N ASN A 113 2.55 -3.45 -1.88
CA ASN A 113 1.85 -4.72 -1.75
C ASN A 113 0.79 -4.98 -2.84
N GLU A 114 0.54 -4.01 -3.72
CA GLU A 114 -0.28 -4.14 -4.93
C GLU A 114 0.54 -4.11 -6.24
N ASN A 115 1.87 -4.26 -6.15
CA ASN A 115 2.81 -4.22 -7.29
C ASN A 115 2.81 -2.93 -8.10
N PHE A 116 2.36 -1.81 -7.53
CA PHE A 116 2.26 -0.55 -8.27
C PHE A 116 3.56 -0.15 -8.98
N SER A 117 4.74 -0.44 -8.38
CA SER A 117 6.02 0.01 -8.92
C SER A 117 6.29 -0.49 -10.35
N ALA A 118 6.01 -1.76 -10.63
CA ALA A 118 6.19 -2.33 -11.97
C ALA A 118 5.16 -1.78 -12.97
N ILE A 119 3.92 -1.59 -12.53
CA ILE A 119 2.82 -1.05 -13.35
C ILE A 119 3.09 0.41 -13.73
N LEU A 120 3.52 1.23 -12.77
CA LEU A 120 3.86 2.63 -12.98
C LEU A 120 5.12 2.79 -13.83
N ASP A 121 6.13 1.94 -13.65
CA ASP A 121 7.35 1.98 -14.48
C ASP A 121 7.04 1.67 -15.95
N ASP A 122 6.21 0.65 -16.23
CA ASP A 122 5.75 0.32 -17.59
C ASP A 122 4.95 1.48 -18.22
N ALA A 123 3.98 2.03 -17.47
CA ALA A 123 3.18 3.16 -17.93
C ALA A 123 4.03 4.40 -18.20
N ARG A 124 5.07 4.65 -17.39
CA ARG A 124 6.02 5.75 -17.63
C ARG A 124 6.74 5.59 -18.96
N GLU A 125 7.23 4.39 -19.25
CA GLU A 125 8.01 4.12 -20.46
C GLU A 125 7.16 4.17 -21.73
N ARG A 126 5.95 3.62 -21.69
CA ARG A 126 5.07 3.47 -22.86
C ARG A 126 4.11 4.63 -23.07
N PHE A 127 3.52 5.15 -21.99
CA PHE A 127 2.38 6.05 -22.08
C PHE A 127 2.69 7.49 -21.73
N LEU A 128 3.70 7.76 -20.91
CA LEU A 128 4.07 9.14 -20.59
C LEU A 128 4.93 9.75 -21.70
N ARG A 129 4.68 11.01 -22.07
CA ARG A 129 5.57 11.75 -22.98
C ARG A 129 6.87 12.17 -22.28
N PRO A 130 7.96 12.43 -23.03
CA PRO A 130 9.14 13.07 -22.46
C PRO A 130 8.79 14.39 -21.74
N GLY A 131 9.25 14.53 -20.50
CA GLY A 131 8.94 15.67 -19.64
C GLY A 131 7.52 15.70 -19.07
N GLY A 132 6.73 14.64 -19.27
CA GLY A 132 5.43 14.49 -18.63
C GLY A 132 5.52 14.27 -17.13
N THR A 133 4.38 14.34 -16.44
CA THR A 133 4.27 14.22 -14.99
C THR A 133 3.63 12.90 -14.58
N MET A 134 4.12 12.30 -13.49
CA MET A 134 3.46 11.17 -12.84
C MET A 134 3.00 11.54 -11.43
N LEU A 135 1.81 11.12 -11.06
CA LEU A 135 1.29 11.14 -9.69
C LEU A 135 1.02 9.68 -9.27
N PRO A 136 1.56 9.20 -8.14
CA PRO A 136 2.40 9.93 -7.18
C PRO A 136 3.81 10.23 -7.69
N ARG A 137 4.44 11.28 -7.14
CA ARG A 137 5.86 11.64 -7.41
C ARG A 137 6.84 10.75 -6.65
N LEU A 138 6.47 10.33 -5.44
CA LEU A 138 7.32 9.54 -4.57
C LEU A 138 6.47 8.81 -3.55
N VAL A 139 6.82 7.56 -3.23
CA VAL A 139 6.19 6.76 -2.18
C VAL A 139 7.28 6.21 -1.27
N ASP A 140 7.20 6.50 0.01
CA ASP A 140 8.07 5.94 1.04
C ASP A 140 7.27 5.00 1.94
N THR A 141 7.71 3.76 2.04
CA THR A 141 7.17 2.76 2.97
C THR A 141 8.05 2.68 4.22
N PHE A 142 7.42 2.61 5.39
CA PHE A 142 8.10 2.54 6.68
C PHE A 142 7.67 1.32 7.48
N LEU A 143 8.58 0.84 8.34
CA LEU A 143 8.25 -0.04 9.45
C LEU A 143 8.65 0.62 10.77
N VAL A 144 7.87 0.38 11.81
CA VAL A 144 8.20 0.81 13.18
C VAL A 144 7.82 -0.29 14.18
N PRO A 145 8.72 -0.69 15.10
CA PRO A 145 8.36 -1.62 16.17
C PRO A 145 7.33 -0.98 17.10
N VAL A 146 6.31 -1.74 17.48
CA VAL A 146 5.18 -1.23 18.26
C VAL A 146 4.83 -2.08 19.48
N THR A 147 4.21 -1.41 20.45
CA THR A 147 3.32 -2.00 21.44
C THR A 147 1.89 -1.91 20.92
N ALA A 148 1.34 -3.04 20.47
CA ALA A 148 -0.02 -3.18 19.95
C ALA A 148 -0.76 -4.31 20.69
N GLU A 149 -0.78 -4.25 22.03
CA GLU A 149 -1.28 -5.34 22.88
C GLU A 149 -2.75 -5.71 22.61
N SER A 150 -3.61 -4.73 22.32
CA SER A 150 -5.01 -4.98 21.99
C SER A 150 -5.15 -5.77 20.67
N ALA A 151 -4.47 -5.33 19.61
CA ALA A 151 -4.47 -6.04 18.33
C ALA A 151 -3.81 -7.43 18.44
N HIS A 152 -2.73 -7.54 19.22
CA HIS A 152 -2.05 -8.81 19.48
C HIS A 152 -2.95 -9.81 20.23
N ALA A 153 -3.65 -9.36 21.28
CA ALA A 153 -4.53 -10.20 22.08
C ALA A 153 -5.69 -10.82 21.26
N GLN A 154 -6.16 -10.13 20.22
CA GLN A 154 -7.18 -10.66 19.32
C GLN A 154 -6.70 -11.87 18.50
N LEU A 155 -5.38 -12.04 18.29
CA LEU A 155 -4.82 -13.16 17.51
C LEU A 155 -4.87 -14.50 18.26
N THR A 156 -4.78 -14.47 19.60
CA THR A 156 -4.75 -15.67 20.45
C THR A 156 -5.96 -15.81 21.37
N GLY A 157 -6.77 -14.76 21.50
CA GLY A 157 -7.93 -14.69 22.38
C GLY A 157 -9.24 -14.98 21.65
N PRO A 158 -10.25 -14.09 21.72
CA PRO A 158 -11.57 -14.32 21.13
C PRO A 158 -11.60 -14.21 19.58
N GLY A 159 -10.46 -14.11 18.90
CA GLY A 159 -10.41 -13.72 17.49
C GLY A 159 -10.71 -12.22 17.30
N PRO A 160 -10.35 -11.63 16.14
CA PRO A 160 -10.78 -10.28 15.80
C PRO A 160 -12.31 -10.20 15.73
N GLU A 161 -12.90 -9.19 16.36
CA GLU A 161 -14.37 -9.01 16.38
C GLU A 161 -14.93 -8.85 14.96
N ASP A 162 -14.24 -8.07 14.13
CA ASP A 162 -14.57 -7.84 12.72
C ASP A 162 -14.47 -9.12 11.87
N ALA A 163 -13.74 -10.14 12.34
CA ALA A 163 -13.64 -11.43 11.68
C ALA A 163 -14.78 -12.40 12.07
N GLY A 164 -15.76 -11.96 12.86
CA GLY A 164 -16.88 -12.81 13.31
C GLY A 164 -16.54 -13.74 14.48
N GLY A 165 -15.49 -13.40 15.25
CA GLY A 165 -15.06 -14.17 16.42
C GLY A 165 -14.11 -15.34 16.09
N PRO A 166 -13.82 -16.23 17.07
CA PRO A 166 -12.65 -17.10 17.00
C PRO A 166 -12.79 -18.22 15.95
N SER A 167 -14.00 -18.77 15.81
CA SER A 167 -14.27 -19.85 14.84
C SER A 167 -14.19 -19.35 13.40
N ALA A 168 -14.74 -18.17 13.12
CA ALA A 168 -14.69 -17.55 11.80
C ALA A 168 -13.26 -17.10 11.46
N PHE A 169 -12.52 -16.58 12.44
CA PHE A 169 -11.10 -16.29 12.29
C PHE A 169 -10.29 -17.54 11.97
N ALA A 170 -10.49 -18.66 12.69
CA ALA A 170 -9.82 -19.91 12.39
C ALA A 170 -10.15 -20.44 10.97
N ALA A 171 -11.40 -20.32 10.54
CA ALA A 171 -11.80 -20.67 9.17
C ALA A 171 -11.12 -19.77 8.13
N LEU A 172 -10.97 -18.47 8.41
CA LEU A 172 -10.25 -17.53 7.55
C LEU A 172 -8.77 -17.89 7.44
N LEU A 173 -8.11 -18.22 8.56
CA LEU A 173 -6.72 -18.69 8.54
C LEU A 173 -6.57 -19.92 7.66
N ALA A 174 -7.44 -20.92 7.83
CA ALA A 174 -7.45 -22.14 7.03
C ALA A 174 -7.68 -21.85 5.53
N ALA A 175 -8.64 -20.99 5.20
CA ALA A 175 -8.93 -20.58 3.82
C ALA A 175 -7.76 -19.84 3.16
N ARG A 176 -6.94 -19.13 3.96
CA ARG A 176 -5.71 -18.47 3.50
C ARG A 176 -4.48 -19.37 3.51
N GLY A 177 -4.60 -20.63 3.95
CA GLY A 177 -3.47 -21.54 4.10
C GLY A 177 -2.45 -21.07 5.16
N ALA A 178 -2.85 -20.18 6.07
CA ALA A 178 -1.99 -19.68 7.13
C ALA A 178 -1.76 -20.77 8.17
N ARG A 179 -0.50 -20.96 8.59
CA ARG A 179 -0.12 -21.97 9.59
C ARG A 179 -0.62 -21.62 10.99
N ASP A 180 -0.57 -20.33 11.28
CA ASP A 180 -0.86 -19.73 12.57
C ASP A 180 -1.21 -18.24 12.34
N PRO A 181 -1.78 -17.54 13.34
CA PRO A 181 -2.08 -16.12 13.24
C PRO A 181 -0.84 -15.23 12.99
N TYR A 182 0.38 -15.72 13.20
CA TYR A 182 1.61 -14.95 12.99
C TYR A 182 2.19 -15.17 11.60
N SER A 183 1.56 -16.01 10.79
CA SER A 183 1.86 -16.24 9.38
C SER A 183 0.99 -15.37 8.47
N LEU A 184 0.42 -14.29 8.99
CA LEU A 184 -0.31 -13.25 8.27
C LEU A 184 0.13 -11.87 8.77
N TYR A 185 -0.14 -10.86 7.94
CA TYR A 185 -0.22 -9.48 8.40
C TYR A 185 -1.69 -9.06 8.47
N TYR A 186 -1.96 -8.00 9.22
CA TYR A 186 -3.32 -7.54 9.51
C TYR A 186 -3.47 -6.06 9.22
N ASP A 187 -4.62 -5.67 8.67
CA ASP A 187 -4.95 -4.28 8.42
C ASP A 187 -5.64 -3.68 9.65
N VAL A 188 -4.94 -2.80 10.37
CA VAL A 188 -5.40 -2.25 11.66
C VAL A 188 -4.90 -0.83 11.88
N ILE A 189 -5.74 0.01 12.49
CA ILE A 189 -5.31 1.33 12.97
C ILE A 189 -4.52 1.14 14.27
N LEU A 190 -3.23 1.44 14.22
CA LEU A 190 -2.30 1.26 15.33
C LEU A 190 -1.89 2.63 15.87
N PRO A 191 -1.99 2.84 17.19
CA PRO A 191 -1.76 4.14 17.77
C PRO A 191 -0.31 4.57 17.65
N VAL A 192 -0.07 5.84 17.36
CA VAL A 192 1.28 6.45 17.29
C VAL A 192 1.97 6.36 18.66
N SER A 193 1.19 6.49 19.74
CA SER A 193 1.66 6.29 21.11
C SER A 193 2.23 4.88 21.35
N GLY A 194 1.87 3.91 20.50
CA GLY A 194 2.38 2.55 20.50
C GLY A 194 3.80 2.40 19.92
N HIS A 195 4.36 3.41 19.25
CA HIS A 195 5.70 3.33 18.66
C HIS A 195 6.78 3.14 19.72
N LEU A 196 7.70 2.21 19.50
CA LEU A 196 8.83 1.93 20.38
C LEU A 196 10.13 2.61 19.91
N SER A 197 10.18 3.11 18.68
CA SER A 197 11.32 3.84 18.13
C SER A 197 10.85 4.84 17.07
N ALA A 198 11.80 5.60 16.51
CA ALA A 198 11.58 6.25 15.23
C ALA A 198 11.30 5.19 14.13
N PRO A 199 10.48 5.53 13.11
CA PRO A 199 10.26 4.68 11.95
C PRO A 199 11.54 4.46 11.12
N GLY A 200 11.65 3.29 10.52
CA GLY A 200 12.72 2.94 9.59
C GLY A 200 12.17 2.90 8.17
N LEU A 201 12.87 3.56 7.23
CA LEU A 201 12.53 3.52 5.81
C LEU A 201 12.75 2.09 5.31
N LEU A 202 11.65 1.42 4.95
CA LEU A 202 11.67 0.10 4.34
C LEU A 202 12.01 0.22 2.84
N ARG A 203 11.30 1.11 2.14
CA ARG A 203 11.47 1.25 0.69
C ARG A 203 11.08 2.64 0.23
N ARG A 204 11.78 3.13 -0.78
CA ARG A 204 11.41 4.32 -1.55
C ARG A 204 11.13 3.92 -2.98
N TYR A 205 10.03 4.42 -3.52
CA TYR A 205 9.73 4.39 -4.95
C TYR A 205 9.66 5.83 -5.48
N GLU A 206 10.32 6.07 -6.59
CA GLU A 206 10.25 7.32 -7.36
C GLU A 206 10.19 6.93 -8.84
N PRO A 207 9.18 7.38 -9.62
CA PRO A 207 9.09 7.06 -11.03
C PRO A 207 10.37 7.46 -11.78
N GLY A 208 11.09 6.47 -12.30
CA GLY A 208 12.35 6.68 -13.01
C GLY A 208 13.60 6.80 -12.11
N GLY A 209 13.48 6.49 -10.83
CA GLY A 209 14.62 6.28 -9.93
C GLY A 209 15.51 5.11 -10.35
N GLU A 210 16.62 4.91 -9.62
CA GLU A 210 17.62 3.88 -9.93
C GLU A 210 16.98 2.49 -10.08
N ARG A 211 16.99 1.99 -11.32
CA ARG A 211 16.59 0.62 -11.66
C ARG A 211 17.64 -0.33 -11.12
N THR A 212 17.38 -1.02 -10.00
CA THR A 212 18.29 -2.07 -9.53
C THR A 212 18.08 -3.35 -10.34
N GLY A 213 18.55 -3.37 -11.59
CA GLY A 213 18.64 -4.56 -12.45
C GLY A 213 17.95 -4.45 -13.83
N PRO A 214 18.19 -5.43 -14.73
CA PRO A 214 17.46 -5.55 -15.99
C PRO A 214 15.98 -5.84 -15.69
N GLY A 215 15.06 -5.00 -16.14
CA GLY A 215 13.61 -5.21 -15.96
C GLY A 215 12.88 -4.27 -14.99
N GLY A 216 13.52 -3.23 -14.43
CA GLY A 216 12.85 -2.22 -13.59
C GLY A 216 13.06 -2.42 -12.09
N THR A 217 12.16 -1.85 -11.28
CA THR A 217 12.20 -1.93 -9.80
C THR A 217 11.97 -3.37 -9.32
N PRO A 218 12.88 -4.01 -8.56
CA PRO A 218 12.73 -5.41 -8.17
C PRO A 218 11.50 -5.63 -7.30
N VAL A 219 10.64 -6.52 -7.74
CA VAL A 219 9.46 -6.99 -7.01
C VAL A 219 9.82 -8.02 -5.91
N SER A 220 11.04 -8.55 -5.89
CA SER A 220 11.54 -9.37 -4.79
C SER A 220 12.75 -8.71 -4.16
N TYR A 221 12.80 -8.63 -2.82
CA TYR A 221 13.86 -7.93 -2.11
C TYR A 221 13.97 -8.35 -0.65
N ASP A 222 15.13 -8.03 -0.05
CA ASP A 222 15.41 -8.16 1.38
C ASP A 222 15.97 -6.82 1.89
N VAL A 223 15.39 -6.29 2.97
CA VAL A 223 15.80 -5.02 3.58
C VAL A 223 16.15 -5.24 5.04
N PRO A 224 17.43 -5.11 5.43
CA PRO A 224 17.83 -5.12 6.82
C PRO A 224 17.45 -3.78 7.49
N LEU A 225 16.77 -3.86 8.63
CA LEU A 225 16.38 -2.72 9.46
C LEU A 225 16.90 -2.90 10.88
N ALA A 226 17.27 -1.79 11.51
CA ALA A 226 17.70 -1.79 12.90
C ALA A 226 17.10 -0.60 13.65
N PHE A 227 16.36 -0.90 14.70
CA PHE A 227 15.68 0.07 15.54
C PHE A 227 16.35 0.16 16.91
N THR A 228 16.45 1.36 17.45
CA THR A 228 16.84 1.57 18.85
C THR A 228 15.58 1.94 19.63
N VAL A 229 15.24 1.15 20.63
CA VAL A 229 14.07 1.35 21.47
C VAL A 229 14.23 2.65 22.26
N GLN A 230 13.27 3.55 22.14
CA GLN A 230 13.30 4.90 22.71
C GLN A 230 12.55 4.99 24.05
N ARG A 231 11.67 4.03 24.36
CA ARG A 231 10.92 3.94 25.61
C ARG A 231 10.72 2.49 26.03
N ASP A 232 10.53 2.27 27.32
CA ASP A 232 10.14 0.97 27.84
C ASP A 232 8.74 0.58 27.33
N GLY A 233 8.54 -0.71 27.08
CA GLY A 233 7.26 -1.24 26.61
C GLY A 233 7.29 -2.74 26.32
N VAL A 234 6.25 -3.21 25.64
CA VAL A 234 6.14 -4.59 25.17
C VAL A 234 6.14 -4.56 23.64
N PHE A 235 7.14 -5.16 23.02
CA PHE A 235 7.21 -5.34 21.58
C PHE A 235 6.28 -6.49 21.17
N THR A 236 5.29 -6.18 20.33
CA THR A 236 4.30 -7.15 19.83
C THR A 236 4.37 -7.37 18.31
N GLY A 237 5.12 -6.52 17.60
CA GLY A 237 5.26 -6.59 16.15
C GLY A 237 5.68 -5.27 15.54
N PHE A 238 5.48 -5.12 14.24
CA PHE A 238 5.75 -3.88 13.50
C PHE A 238 4.47 -3.28 12.94
N LYS A 239 4.35 -1.96 13.02
CA LYS A 239 3.41 -1.16 12.21
C LYS A 239 4.11 -0.82 10.91
N GLY A 240 3.49 -1.16 9.79
CA GLY A 240 3.88 -0.79 8.44
C GLY A 240 2.88 0.19 7.84
N TYR A 241 3.38 1.21 7.17
CA TYR A 241 2.57 2.25 6.54
C TYR A 241 3.38 2.92 5.43
N PHE A 242 2.75 3.78 4.63
CA PHE A 242 3.44 4.58 3.62
C PHE A 242 3.14 6.07 3.76
N THR A 243 3.96 6.86 3.10
CA THR A 243 3.69 8.26 2.78
C THR A 243 3.90 8.44 1.29
N ALA A 244 3.12 9.31 0.65
CA ALA A 244 3.24 9.61 -0.75
C ALA A 244 3.31 11.12 -0.95
N ARG A 245 4.35 11.59 -1.66
CA ARG A 245 4.32 12.92 -2.26
C ARG A 245 3.54 12.77 -3.56
N LEU A 246 2.29 13.22 -3.57
CA LEU A 246 1.40 13.06 -4.71
C LEU A 246 1.79 14.04 -5.82
N SER A 247 2.04 15.30 -5.47
CA SER A 247 2.46 16.38 -6.37
C SER A 247 3.56 17.23 -5.73
N ASP A 248 3.85 18.43 -6.25
CA ASP A 248 4.98 19.23 -5.76
C ASP A 248 4.72 19.77 -4.34
N THR A 249 3.46 20.10 -4.01
CA THR A 249 3.10 20.61 -2.68
C THR A 249 2.19 19.69 -1.86
N VAL A 250 1.63 18.64 -2.47
CA VAL A 250 0.68 17.76 -1.80
C VAL A 250 1.33 16.45 -1.37
N ALA A 251 1.22 16.15 -0.08
CA ALA A 251 1.60 14.88 0.52
C ALA A 251 0.38 14.17 1.13
N LEU A 252 0.40 12.85 1.08
CA LEU A 252 -0.51 11.94 1.75
C LEU A 252 0.31 11.12 2.75
N ASP A 253 -0.08 11.14 4.02
CA ASP A 253 0.63 10.48 5.11
C ASP A 253 -0.37 9.67 5.93
N ILE A 254 -0.23 8.35 5.90
CA ILE A 254 -1.09 7.42 6.64
C ILE A 254 -0.42 6.94 7.94
N SER A 255 0.53 7.69 8.50
CA SER A 255 1.30 7.28 9.69
C SER A 255 0.60 7.53 11.02
N GLY A 256 -0.44 8.37 11.05
CA GLY A 256 -1.18 8.72 12.25
C GLY A 256 -2.10 7.61 12.74
N ASP A 257 -3.12 7.97 13.52
CA ASP A 257 -4.07 7.04 14.14
C ASP A 257 -5.47 7.64 14.36
N ASP A 258 -5.71 8.88 13.91
CA ASP A 258 -7.01 9.56 13.99
C ASP A 258 -7.62 9.75 12.60
N ILE A 259 -8.64 8.94 12.29
CA ILE A 259 -9.40 8.98 11.04
C ILE A 259 -10.17 10.30 10.94
N ALA A 260 -10.84 10.72 12.01
CA ALA A 260 -11.65 11.94 12.02
C ALA A 260 -10.77 13.19 11.89
N GLY A 261 -9.59 13.17 12.50
CA GLY A 261 -8.55 14.19 12.35
C GLY A 261 -7.79 14.12 11.02
N ARG A 262 -8.09 13.14 10.13
CA ARG A 262 -7.42 12.91 8.84
C ARG A 262 -5.90 12.78 8.98
N THR A 263 -5.45 12.13 10.04
CA THR A 263 -4.03 11.79 10.25
C THR A 263 -3.72 10.35 9.84
N THR A 264 -4.75 9.55 9.59
CA THR A 264 -4.67 8.22 8.99
C THR A 264 -5.83 8.02 8.03
N SER A 265 -5.67 7.06 7.13
CA SER A 265 -6.68 6.60 6.20
C SER A 265 -7.53 5.50 6.85
N ASP A 266 -8.79 5.37 6.42
CA ASP A 266 -9.71 4.30 6.83
C ASP A 266 -9.75 3.16 5.79
N SER A 267 -9.48 3.50 4.52
CA SER A 267 -9.33 2.54 3.42
C SER A 267 -7.93 1.92 3.37
N TRP A 268 -6.88 2.70 3.65
CA TRP A 268 -5.52 2.23 3.95
C TRP A 268 -5.26 2.22 5.44
N LYS A 269 -5.62 1.12 6.08
CA LYS A 269 -5.20 0.85 7.45
C LYS A 269 -3.71 0.49 7.47
N HIS A 270 -3.11 0.40 8.66
CA HIS A 270 -1.71 0.00 8.75
C HIS A 270 -1.55 -1.50 8.64
N CYS A 271 -0.46 -1.93 8.02
CA CYS A 271 -0.04 -3.32 8.01
C CYS A 271 0.61 -3.67 9.35
N TYR A 272 -0.03 -4.50 10.15
CA TYR A 272 0.52 -5.04 11.39
C TYR A 272 1.19 -6.39 11.12
N LEU A 273 2.50 -6.45 11.38
CA LEU A 273 3.35 -7.64 11.27
C LEU A 273 3.61 -8.17 12.69
N PRO A 274 2.77 -9.07 13.22
CA PRO A 274 2.86 -9.50 14.61
C PRO A 274 4.05 -10.43 14.83
N VAL A 275 4.54 -10.49 16.06
CA VAL A 275 5.42 -11.58 16.52
C VAL A 275 4.67 -12.51 17.45
N GLU A 276 5.00 -13.80 17.42
CA GLU A 276 4.29 -14.81 18.21
C GLU A 276 4.33 -14.52 19.71
N ARG A 277 5.52 -14.18 20.21
CA ARG A 277 5.73 -13.93 21.63
C ARG A 277 5.95 -12.44 21.88
N PRO A 278 5.06 -11.76 22.62
CA PRO A 278 5.33 -10.41 23.11
C PRO A 278 6.59 -10.37 23.97
N VAL A 279 7.46 -9.39 23.74
CA VAL A 279 8.76 -9.27 24.43
C VAL A 279 8.85 -7.93 25.13
N ARG A 280 9.13 -7.95 26.44
CA ARG A 280 9.41 -6.72 27.18
C ARG A 280 10.74 -6.13 26.72
N VAL A 281 10.73 -4.87 26.31
CA VAL A 281 11.92 -4.12 25.88
C VAL A 281 12.11 -2.88 26.74
N ARG A 282 13.36 -2.46 26.85
CA ARG A 282 13.76 -1.24 27.57
C ARG A 282 14.35 -0.23 26.62
N ARG A 283 14.28 1.05 26.98
CA ARG A 283 15.00 2.10 26.28
C ARG A 283 16.48 1.71 26.13
N GLY A 284 16.99 1.78 24.90
CA GLY A 284 18.35 1.40 24.52
C GLY A 284 18.50 -0.02 23.99
N ASP A 285 17.50 -0.89 24.16
CA ASP A 285 17.47 -2.18 23.47
C ASP A 285 17.44 -1.98 21.94
N ARG A 286 17.98 -2.94 21.20
CA ARG A 286 18.02 -2.91 19.73
C ARG A 286 17.16 -4.02 19.14
N ILE A 287 16.33 -3.68 18.17
CA ILE A 287 15.58 -4.64 17.37
C ILE A 287 16.22 -4.65 15.98
N ALA A 288 16.90 -5.73 15.62
CA ALA A 288 17.53 -5.89 14.31
C ALA A 288 16.75 -6.96 13.53
N MET A 289 16.30 -6.63 12.33
CA MET A 289 15.41 -7.48 11.55
C MET A 289 15.69 -7.37 10.05
N THR A 290 15.24 -8.36 9.30
CA THR A 290 15.18 -8.32 7.84
C THR A 290 13.72 -8.47 7.44
N PHE A 291 13.23 -7.52 6.67
CA PHE A 291 11.97 -7.63 5.95
C PHE A 291 12.24 -8.19 4.56
N SER A 292 11.46 -9.17 4.14
CA SER A 292 11.57 -9.79 2.83
C SER A 292 10.24 -9.71 2.08
N ARG A 293 10.31 -9.46 0.79
CA ARG A 293 9.19 -9.61 -0.16
C ARG A 293 9.63 -10.58 -1.24
N ARG A 294 8.76 -11.51 -1.61
CA ARG A 294 8.94 -12.40 -2.76
C ARG A 294 7.72 -12.34 -3.65
N SER A 295 7.95 -12.31 -4.97
CA SER A 295 6.88 -12.53 -5.94
C SER A 295 6.33 -13.95 -5.81
N GLY A 296 5.03 -14.09 -6.02
CA GLY A 296 4.27 -15.33 -5.88
C GLY A 296 4.80 -16.43 -6.81
N ARG A 297 4.68 -17.67 -6.33
CA ARG A 297 5.05 -18.88 -7.10
C ARG A 297 3.89 -19.43 -7.92
N ASP A 298 2.70 -18.85 -7.78
CA ASP A 298 1.42 -19.35 -8.33
C ASP A 298 1.12 -18.82 -9.74
N GLY A 299 2.02 -18.03 -10.33
CA GLY A 299 1.82 -17.43 -11.65
C GLY A 299 0.83 -16.26 -11.66
N SER A 300 0.24 -15.90 -10.51
CA SER A 300 -0.54 -14.68 -10.37
C SER A 300 0.42 -13.49 -10.32
N PRO A 301 0.20 -12.42 -11.11
CA PRO A 301 1.01 -11.22 -11.00
C PRO A 301 0.89 -10.56 -9.61
N PHE A 302 -0.14 -10.89 -8.82
CA PHE A 302 -0.43 -10.32 -7.51
C PHE A 302 -0.08 -11.23 -6.32
N GLY A 303 0.32 -12.48 -6.55
CA GLY A 303 0.78 -13.34 -5.47
C GLY A 303 2.05 -12.75 -4.87
N GLN A 304 2.08 -12.51 -3.56
CA GLN A 304 3.25 -11.98 -2.87
C GLN A 304 3.36 -12.61 -1.49
N THR A 305 4.58 -12.95 -1.09
CA THR A 305 4.86 -13.39 0.27
C THR A 305 5.77 -12.40 0.97
N TYR A 306 5.52 -12.20 2.25
CA TYR A 306 6.28 -11.29 3.10
C TYR A 306 6.88 -12.07 4.24
N GLY A 307 8.15 -11.80 4.56
CA GLY A 307 8.81 -12.33 5.74
C GLY A 307 9.32 -11.22 6.64
N TRP A 308 9.25 -11.43 7.94
CA TRP A 308 9.85 -10.55 8.94
C TRP A 308 10.51 -11.41 10.01
N GLN A 309 11.83 -11.28 10.10
CA GLN A 309 12.63 -12.10 10.99
C GLN A 309 13.75 -11.28 11.60
N GLY A 310 14.15 -11.60 12.82
CA GLY A 310 15.12 -10.80 13.52
C GLY A 310 15.42 -11.26 14.93
N ARG A 311 16.07 -10.36 15.66
CA ARG A 311 16.51 -10.55 17.03
C ARG A 311 16.39 -9.26 17.82
N ILE A 312 16.14 -9.42 19.10
CA ILE A 312 16.11 -8.34 20.08
C ILE A 312 17.37 -8.44 20.94
N LEU A 313 18.07 -7.33 21.10
CA LEU A 313 19.32 -7.24 21.86
C LEU A 313 19.19 -6.27 23.03
N SER A 314 19.63 -6.69 24.20
CA SER A 314 19.88 -5.80 25.34
C SER A 314 21.38 -5.72 25.59
N GLY A 315 21.98 -4.56 25.24
CA GLY A 315 23.43 -4.47 25.05
C GLY A 315 23.90 -5.41 23.94
N SER A 316 24.84 -6.31 24.24
CA SER A 316 25.34 -7.34 23.32
C SER A 316 24.58 -8.68 23.40
N ARG A 317 23.69 -8.84 24.39
CA ARG A 317 22.97 -10.09 24.62
C ARG A 317 21.71 -10.16 23.77
N VAL A 318 21.56 -11.24 23.01
CA VAL A 318 20.29 -11.60 22.38
C VAL A 318 19.30 -12.01 23.47
N VAL A 319 18.22 -11.25 23.62
CA VAL A 319 17.14 -11.56 24.56
C VAL A 319 16.01 -12.31 23.88
N ASP A 320 15.85 -12.14 22.56
CA ASP A 320 14.78 -12.78 21.80
C ASP A 320 15.08 -12.93 20.31
N ARG A 321 14.32 -13.80 19.63
CA ARG A 321 14.34 -14.05 18.19
C ARG A 321 12.92 -14.30 17.70
N PHE A 322 12.63 -13.80 16.51
CA PHE A 322 11.35 -14.01 15.83
C PHE A 322 11.60 -14.28 14.35
N ALA A 323 10.75 -15.08 13.72
CA ALA A 323 10.81 -15.39 12.30
C ALA A 323 9.41 -15.79 11.83
N HIS A 324 8.84 -14.98 10.94
CA HIS A 324 7.47 -15.13 10.47
C HIS A 324 7.40 -14.86 8.97
N SER A 325 6.47 -15.52 8.29
CA SER A 325 6.27 -15.39 6.84
C SER A 325 4.84 -15.71 6.45
N THR A 326 4.30 -14.92 5.53
CA THR A 326 3.02 -15.23 4.87
C THR A 326 3.13 -16.32 3.80
N GLY A 327 4.35 -16.64 3.38
CA GLY A 327 4.66 -17.77 2.50
C GLY A 327 4.70 -19.11 3.24
N PRO A 328 4.90 -20.24 2.53
CA PRO A 328 5.09 -21.56 3.14
C PRO A 328 6.27 -21.62 4.10
N ALA A 329 6.30 -22.62 4.99
CA ALA A 329 7.33 -22.72 6.04
C ALA A 329 8.76 -22.83 5.48
N THR A 330 8.91 -23.30 4.24
CA THR A 330 10.19 -23.36 3.50
C THR A 330 10.80 -22.00 3.18
N ASP A 331 10.01 -20.92 3.27
CA ASP A 331 10.50 -19.55 3.06
C ASP A 331 11.13 -18.96 4.34
N LEU A 332 11.07 -19.67 5.47
CA LEU A 332 11.80 -19.33 6.69
C LEU A 332 13.19 -20.00 6.65
N PRO A 333 14.28 -19.30 7.02
CA PRO A 333 15.57 -19.95 7.19
C PRO A 333 15.55 -20.93 8.37
N GLU A 334 16.33 -22.00 8.27
CA GLU A 334 16.56 -22.98 9.34
C GLU A 334 17.09 -22.35 10.64
#